data_AF-A0A527ZHR1-F1
#
_entry.id   AF-A0A527ZHR1-F1
#
_cell.length_a   1.000
_cell.length_b   1.000
_cell.length_c   1.000
_cell.angle_alpha   90.00
_cell.angle_beta   90.00
_cell.angle_gamma   90.00
#
_symmetry.space_group_name_H-M   'P 1'
#
loop_
_entity.id
_entity.type
_entity.pdbx_description
1 polymer ?
#
loop_
_entity_poly.entity_id
_entity_poly.type
_entity_poly.pdbx_seq_one_letter_code
_entity_poly.pdbx_strand_id
1 'polypeptide(L)'
;MKRRILTMATVVAVPLIAAGCATNGALEGISDPMAGFTAVAARAASVTGKQTVWVQSSEEARAVSERVKSLVQGKTIGPDLAVQVALLNNKGLQAAYAEIGLSAADVWQETMLVNPTISVGMIGVDPVRTVEGAIVSNILALATHKRRIAVADARFRQAQLRAAEETLRLAADARRAWINAVSAWESVSYLNQAQAAADAASELAQKLGETGAFTKTGQAREHVFYAEIVGQAAEARLAARTAKE
;
A
#
# COMPACT_ATOMS: atom_id res chain seq x y z
N MET A 1 -56.67 15.07 -35.54
CA MET A 1 -55.35 14.45 -35.83
C MET A 1 -54.16 15.36 -35.51
N LYS A 2 -54.14 16.66 -35.89
CA LYS A 2 -53.00 17.56 -35.65
C LYS A 2 -52.53 17.68 -34.18
N ARG A 3 -53.45 17.66 -33.21
CA ARG A 3 -53.15 17.82 -31.77
C ARG A 3 -52.48 16.59 -31.12
N ARG A 4 -52.69 15.38 -31.68
CA ARG A 4 -52.07 14.11 -31.25
C ARG A 4 -50.65 13.94 -31.82
N ILE A 5 -50.43 14.42 -33.03
CA ILE A 5 -49.11 14.40 -33.68
C ILE A 5 -48.16 15.37 -32.99
N LEU A 6 -48.66 16.55 -32.57
CA LEU A 6 -47.86 17.53 -31.82
C LEU A 6 -47.43 17.03 -30.43
N THR A 7 -48.28 16.23 -29.76
CA THR A 7 -47.97 15.64 -28.44
C THR A 7 -47.04 14.43 -28.54
N MET A 8 -47.12 13.62 -29.61
CA MET A 8 -46.13 12.55 -29.82
C MET A 8 -44.75 13.11 -30.21
N ALA A 9 -44.70 14.20 -30.96
CA ALA A 9 -43.44 14.85 -31.33
C ALA A 9 -42.70 15.43 -30.12
N THR A 10 -43.41 16.04 -29.15
CA THR A 10 -42.79 16.53 -27.90
C THR A 10 -42.34 15.41 -26.98
N VAL A 11 -43.05 14.28 -26.93
CA VAL A 11 -42.65 13.12 -26.09
C VAL A 11 -41.37 12.45 -26.58
N VAL A 12 -41.09 12.49 -27.90
CA VAL A 12 -39.86 11.89 -28.47
C VAL A 12 -38.69 12.89 -28.48
N ALA A 13 -38.93 14.19 -28.68
CA ALA A 13 -37.86 15.18 -28.75
C ALA A 13 -37.17 15.45 -27.40
N VAL A 14 -37.91 15.42 -26.29
CA VAL A 14 -37.39 15.67 -24.94
C VAL A 14 -36.31 14.65 -24.50
N PRO A 15 -36.49 13.31 -24.65
CA PRO A 15 -35.45 12.36 -24.28
C PRO A 15 -34.22 12.41 -25.21
N LEU A 16 -34.39 12.77 -26.48
CA LEU A 16 -33.27 12.92 -27.44
C LEU A 16 -32.36 14.11 -27.11
N ILE A 17 -32.92 15.21 -26.60
CA ILE A 17 -32.14 16.38 -26.17
C ILE A 17 -31.46 16.10 -24.82
N ALA A 18 -32.08 15.32 -23.94
CA ALA A 18 -31.50 14.94 -22.64
C ALA A 18 -30.32 13.95 -22.77
N ALA A 19 -30.27 13.13 -23.82
CA ALA A 19 -29.18 12.18 -24.06
C ALA A 19 -27.83 12.85 -24.43
N GLY A 20 -27.84 14.12 -24.85
CA GLY A 20 -26.63 14.87 -25.21
C GLY A 20 -25.84 15.47 -24.03
N CYS A 21 -26.38 15.44 -22.80
CA CYS A 21 -25.76 16.08 -21.63
C CYS A 21 -24.86 15.16 -20.79
N ALA A 22 -24.54 13.94 -21.25
CA ALA A 22 -23.81 12.94 -20.45
C ALA A 22 -22.37 12.64 -20.92
N THR A 23 -21.93 13.16 -22.07
CA THR A 23 -20.60 12.81 -22.63
C THR A 23 -19.58 13.93 -22.39
N ASN A 24 -18.95 13.90 -21.22
CA ASN A 24 -17.88 14.83 -20.86
C ASN A 24 -16.53 14.17 -21.18
N GLY A 25 -15.93 14.47 -22.34
CA GLY A 25 -14.59 13.99 -22.73
C GLY A 25 -13.43 14.54 -21.88
N ALA A 26 -13.69 15.47 -20.94
CA ALA A 26 -12.70 16.02 -20.02
C ALA A 26 -12.33 15.08 -18.85
N LEU A 27 -12.91 13.88 -18.81
CA LEU A 27 -12.92 12.98 -17.65
C LEU A 27 -12.10 11.70 -17.84
N GLU A 28 -11.58 11.41 -19.04
CA GLU A 28 -10.92 10.14 -19.39
C GLU A 28 -9.73 9.75 -18.48
N GLY A 29 -9.05 10.71 -17.85
CA GLY A 29 -7.95 10.44 -16.92
C GLY A 29 -8.33 10.41 -15.43
N ILE A 30 -9.53 10.87 -15.06
CA ILE A 30 -10.00 11.00 -13.67
C ILE A 30 -11.05 9.91 -13.36
N SER A 31 -11.75 9.40 -14.37
CA SER A 31 -12.75 8.32 -14.23
C SER A 31 -12.14 6.97 -13.85
N ASP A 32 -10.86 6.76 -14.13
CA ASP A 32 -10.18 5.50 -13.83
C ASP A 32 -9.25 5.68 -12.62
N PRO A 33 -9.61 5.16 -11.43
CA PRO A 33 -8.73 5.17 -10.26
C PRO A 33 -7.35 4.54 -10.55
N MET A 34 -7.28 3.62 -11.52
CA MET A 34 -6.05 2.97 -11.92
C MET A 34 -5.10 3.90 -12.67
N ALA A 35 -5.61 4.92 -13.38
CA ALA A 35 -4.78 5.89 -14.08
C ALA A 35 -3.87 6.66 -13.11
N GLY A 36 -4.39 7.04 -11.93
CA GLY A 36 -3.61 7.67 -10.86
C GLY A 36 -2.53 6.76 -10.28
N PHE A 37 -2.84 5.47 -10.09
CA PHE A 37 -1.89 4.48 -9.60
C PHE A 37 -0.79 4.16 -10.62
N THR A 38 -1.12 4.02 -11.91
CA THR A 38 -0.14 3.64 -12.95
C THR A 38 1.03 4.61 -13.06
N ALA A 39 0.80 5.92 -12.90
CA ALA A 39 1.86 6.92 -12.87
C ALA A 39 2.82 6.73 -11.67
N VAL A 40 2.28 6.44 -10.49
CA VAL A 40 3.06 6.14 -9.28
C VAL A 40 3.83 4.83 -9.46
N ALA A 41 3.17 3.78 -9.97
CA ALA A 41 3.78 2.49 -10.23
C ALA A 41 4.94 2.59 -11.23
N ALA A 42 4.78 3.33 -12.33
CA ALA A 42 5.83 3.55 -13.32
C ALA A 42 7.04 4.27 -12.72
N ARG A 43 6.81 5.32 -11.93
CA ARG A 43 7.88 6.08 -11.28
C ARG A 43 8.59 5.24 -10.23
N ALA A 44 7.85 4.49 -9.40
CA ALA A 44 8.42 3.56 -8.45
C ALA A 44 9.23 2.45 -9.13
N ALA A 45 8.73 1.90 -10.24
CA ALA A 45 9.44 0.88 -11.02
C ALA A 45 10.74 1.42 -11.62
N SER A 46 10.78 2.67 -12.09
CA SER A 46 12.01 3.27 -12.62
C SER A 46 13.13 3.41 -11.58
N VAL A 47 12.78 3.56 -10.30
CA VAL A 47 13.75 3.73 -9.20
C VAL A 47 14.10 2.40 -8.54
N THR A 48 13.11 1.56 -8.30
CA THR A 48 13.29 0.28 -7.57
C THR A 48 13.62 -0.90 -8.48
N GLY A 49 13.26 -0.81 -9.76
CA GLY A 49 13.31 -1.94 -10.70
C GLY A 49 12.36 -3.08 -10.33
N LYS A 50 11.32 -2.81 -9.51
CA LYS A 50 10.39 -3.82 -8.98
C LYS A 50 8.95 -3.51 -9.34
N GLN A 51 8.11 -4.54 -9.32
CA GLN A 51 6.70 -4.42 -9.65
C GLN A 51 5.87 -4.13 -8.40
N THR A 52 4.99 -3.16 -8.49
CA THR A 52 3.95 -2.87 -7.50
C THR A 52 2.59 -3.25 -8.07
N VAL A 53 1.67 -3.64 -7.18
CA VAL A 53 0.30 -3.99 -7.54
C VAL A 53 -0.62 -3.36 -6.52
N TRP A 54 -1.64 -2.64 -6.99
CA TRP A 54 -2.74 -2.21 -6.15
C TRP A 54 -3.87 -3.24 -6.26
N VAL A 55 -4.20 -3.88 -5.14
CA VAL A 55 -5.19 -4.96 -5.07
C VAL A 55 -6.57 -4.37 -4.81
N GLN A 56 -7.50 -4.56 -5.74
CA GLN A 56 -8.86 -4.02 -5.67
C GLN A 56 -9.92 -5.09 -5.41
N SER A 57 -9.62 -6.37 -5.65
CA SER A 57 -10.55 -7.48 -5.45
C SER A 57 -9.97 -8.60 -4.59
N SER A 58 -10.86 -9.44 -4.03
CA SER A 58 -10.45 -10.62 -3.26
C SER A 58 -9.76 -11.67 -4.15
N GLU A 59 -10.10 -11.74 -5.43
CA GLU A 59 -9.46 -12.62 -6.40
C GLU A 59 -8.03 -12.18 -6.70
N GLU A 60 -7.80 -10.89 -6.95
CA GLU A 60 -6.46 -10.32 -7.09
C GLU A 60 -5.62 -10.52 -5.82
N ALA A 61 -6.24 -10.37 -4.63
CA ALA A 61 -5.55 -10.62 -3.37
C ALA A 61 -5.04 -12.06 -3.26
N ARG A 62 -5.85 -13.03 -3.71
CA ARG A 62 -5.46 -14.45 -3.74
C ARG A 62 -4.35 -14.69 -4.76
N ALA A 63 -4.47 -14.15 -5.97
CA ALA A 63 -3.43 -14.26 -7.00
C ALA A 63 -2.08 -13.67 -6.57
N VAL A 64 -2.09 -12.49 -5.94
CA VAL A 64 -0.88 -11.85 -5.39
C VAL A 64 -0.31 -12.67 -4.24
N SER A 65 -1.14 -13.20 -3.34
CA SER A 65 -0.70 -14.08 -2.24
C SER A 65 -0.05 -15.36 -2.76
N GLU A 66 -0.64 -16.01 -3.76
CA GLU A 66 -0.08 -17.19 -4.42
C GLU A 66 1.25 -16.87 -5.10
N ARG A 67 1.33 -15.72 -5.78
CA ARG A 67 2.59 -15.23 -6.38
C ARG A 67 3.66 -15.05 -5.30
N VAL A 68 3.36 -14.36 -4.21
CA VAL A 68 4.29 -14.17 -3.08
C VAL A 68 4.73 -15.51 -2.50
N LYS A 69 3.79 -16.44 -2.30
CA LYS A 69 4.11 -17.80 -1.82
C LYS A 69 5.06 -18.53 -2.77
N SER A 70 4.83 -18.46 -4.08
CA SER A 70 5.70 -19.08 -5.11
C SER A 70 7.11 -18.47 -5.18
N LEU A 71 7.25 -17.20 -4.80
CA LEU A 71 8.53 -16.49 -4.75
C LEU A 71 9.35 -16.92 -3.52
N VAL A 72 8.69 -17.22 -2.40
CA VAL A 72 9.35 -17.52 -1.12
C VAL A 72 9.54 -19.01 -0.87
N GLN A 73 8.61 -19.85 -1.34
CA GLN A 73 8.60 -21.27 -0.98
C GLN A 73 9.80 -22.02 -1.55
N GLY A 74 10.63 -22.58 -0.66
CA GLY A 74 11.77 -23.42 -1.02
C GLY A 74 12.94 -22.68 -1.68
N LYS A 75 12.99 -21.34 -1.61
CA LYS A 75 14.01 -20.53 -2.27
C LYS A 75 14.80 -19.70 -1.26
N THR A 76 16.08 -19.52 -1.53
CA THR A 76 16.90 -18.54 -0.81
C THR A 76 16.48 -17.13 -1.20
N ILE A 77 16.10 -16.32 -0.23
CA ILE A 77 15.64 -14.95 -0.49
C ILE A 77 16.86 -14.03 -0.57
N GLY A 78 17.09 -13.45 -1.74
CA GLY A 78 18.06 -12.37 -1.93
C GLY A 78 17.46 -10.98 -1.63
N PRO A 79 18.29 -9.93 -1.62
CA PRO A 79 17.84 -8.58 -1.27
C PRO A 79 16.77 -8.05 -2.23
N ASP A 80 16.91 -8.32 -3.52
CA ASP A 80 15.93 -7.90 -4.53
C ASP A 80 14.60 -8.66 -4.42
N LEU A 81 14.66 -9.94 -4.06
CA LEU A 81 13.47 -10.76 -3.87
C LEU A 81 12.71 -10.33 -2.61
N ALA A 82 13.44 -10.00 -1.53
CA ALA A 82 12.86 -9.45 -0.31
C ALA A 82 12.08 -8.15 -0.57
N VAL A 83 12.66 -7.24 -1.36
CA VAL A 83 11.97 -6.00 -1.78
C VAL A 83 10.73 -6.32 -2.61
N GLN A 84 10.84 -7.23 -3.60
CA GLN A 84 9.69 -7.60 -4.44
C GLN A 84 8.53 -8.19 -3.62
N VAL A 85 8.84 -9.05 -2.64
CA VAL A 85 7.84 -9.65 -1.76
C VAL A 85 7.23 -8.61 -0.83
N ALA A 86 8.03 -7.70 -0.26
CA ALA A 86 7.56 -6.63 0.59
C ALA A 86 6.57 -5.70 -0.16
N LEU A 87 6.91 -5.29 -1.38
CA LEU A 87 6.06 -4.42 -2.20
C LEU A 87 4.72 -5.07 -2.59
N LEU A 88 4.68 -6.40 -2.72
CA LEU A 88 3.44 -7.12 -3.07
C LEU A 88 2.55 -7.40 -1.85
N ASN A 89 3.13 -7.62 -0.67
CA ASN A 89 2.38 -8.12 0.49
C ASN A 89 2.08 -7.07 1.57
N ASN A 90 2.69 -5.88 1.52
CA ASN A 90 2.53 -4.87 2.57
C ASN A 90 1.13 -4.21 2.55
N LYS A 91 0.38 -4.32 3.65
CA LYS A 91 -0.98 -3.77 3.78
C LYS A 91 -1.01 -2.25 3.98
N GLY A 92 0.00 -1.67 4.63
CA GLY A 92 0.14 -0.22 4.74
C GLY A 92 0.34 0.44 3.37
N LEU A 93 1.12 -0.20 2.50
CA LEU A 93 1.31 0.26 1.12
C LEU A 93 0.00 0.17 0.31
N GLN A 94 -0.78 -0.90 0.49
CA GLN A 94 -2.11 -1.01 -0.14
C GLN A 94 -3.05 0.11 0.32
N ALA A 95 -2.99 0.52 1.59
CA ALA A 95 -3.76 1.65 2.08
C ALA A 95 -3.33 2.97 1.43
N ALA A 96 -2.01 3.18 1.24
CA ALA A 96 -1.50 4.34 0.53
C ALA A 96 -1.95 4.38 -0.94
N TYR A 97 -2.04 3.24 -1.61
CA TYR A 97 -2.59 3.16 -2.98
C TYR A 97 -4.11 3.39 -3.01
N ALA A 98 -4.85 2.89 -2.01
CA ALA A 98 -6.28 3.15 -1.89
C ALA A 98 -6.59 4.65 -1.72
N GLU A 99 -5.74 5.39 -1.01
CA GLU A 99 -5.87 6.85 -0.86
C GLU A 99 -5.76 7.62 -2.20
N ILE A 100 -4.99 7.10 -3.16
CA ILE A 100 -4.96 7.66 -4.53
C ILE A 100 -6.34 7.51 -5.17
N GLY A 101 -6.96 6.34 -5.05
CA GLY A 101 -8.30 6.08 -5.58
C GLY A 101 -9.36 6.96 -4.93
N LEU A 102 -9.30 7.15 -3.61
CA LEU A 102 -10.21 8.01 -2.89
C LEU A 102 -10.06 9.48 -3.30
N SER A 103 -8.84 9.99 -3.37
CA SER A 103 -8.59 11.36 -3.81
C SER A 103 -8.92 11.61 -5.29
N ALA A 104 -8.81 10.58 -6.16
CA ALA A 104 -9.32 10.66 -7.52
C ALA A 104 -10.86 10.79 -7.54
N ALA A 105 -11.56 10.04 -6.68
CA ALA A 105 -13.00 10.14 -6.54
C ALA A 105 -13.43 11.53 -6.01
N ASP A 106 -12.67 12.14 -5.11
CA ASP A 106 -12.92 13.52 -4.66
C ASP A 106 -12.80 14.53 -5.80
N VAL A 107 -11.76 14.42 -6.65
CA VAL A 107 -11.60 15.27 -7.84
C VAL A 107 -12.76 15.08 -8.81
N TRP A 108 -13.19 13.84 -9.01
CA TRP A 108 -14.34 13.51 -9.84
C TRP A 108 -15.62 14.18 -9.33
N GLN A 109 -15.90 14.03 -8.03
CA GLN A 109 -17.07 14.62 -7.40
C GLN A 109 -17.06 16.15 -7.50
N GLU A 110 -15.92 16.80 -7.26
CA GLU A 110 -15.81 18.26 -7.35
C GLU A 110 -15.89 18.79 -8.79
N THR A 111 -15.61 17.94 -9.78
CA THR A 111 -15.77 18.29 -11.20
C THR A 111 -17.24 18.34 -11.61
N MET A 112 -18.12 17.59 -10.95
CA MET A 112 -19.56 17.63 -11.22
C MET A 112 -20.15 19.00 -10.91
N LEU A 113 -21.03 19.47 -11.79
CA LEU A 113 -21.75 20.72 -11.57
C LEU A 113 -22.85 20.50 -10.52
N VAL A 114 -23.15 21.54 -9.74
CA VAL A 114 -24.22 21.47 -8.73
C VAL A 114 -25.56 21.33 -9.44
N ASN A 115 -26.25 20.23 -9.20
CA ASN A 115 -27.58 20.00 -9.75
C ASN A 115 -28.59 20.98 -9.13
N PRO A 116 -29.37 21.72 -9.95
CA PRO A 116 -30.44 22.56 -9.44
C PRO A 116 -31.59 21.70 -8.92
N THR A 117 -32.22 22.13 -7.83
CA THR A 117 -33.46 21.52 -7.34
C THR A 117 -34.63 22.15 -8.08
N ILE A 118 -35.39 21.34 -8.81
CA ILE A 118 -36.62 21.75 -9.49
C ILE A 118 -37.79 21.26 -8.65
N SER A 119 -38.64 22.17 -8.18
CA SER A 119 -39.88 21.84 -7.49
C SER A 119 -41.09 22.34 -8.28
N VAL A 120 -42.14 21.54 -8.33
CA VAL A 120 -43.43 21.89 -8.92
C VAL A 120 -44.50 21.61 -7.88
N GLY A 121 -45.29 22.62 -7.55
CA GLY A 121 -46.37 22.56 -6.57
C GLY A 121 -47.67 23.06 -7.18
N MET A 122 -48.78 22.67 -6.57
CA MET A 122 -50.10 23.22 -6.91
C MET A 122 -50.70 23.77 -5.62
N ILE A 123 -51.00 25.06 -5.61
CA ILE A 123 -51.61 25.75 -4.48
C ILE A 123 -52.95 26.31 -4.94
N GLY A 124 -54.01 26.08 -4.16
CA GLY A 124 -55.33 26.60 -4.48
C GLY A 124 -56.31 26.51 -3.32
N VAL A 125 -57.16 27.51 -3.21
CA VAL A 125 -58.39 27.52 -2.39
C VAL A 125 -59.53 27.82 -3.36
N ASP A 126 -60.60 27.04 -3.28
CA ASP A 126 -61.67 27.01 -4.29
C ASP A 126 -62.23 28.42 -4.59
N PRO A 127 -62.43 28.84 -5.86
CA PRO A 127 -62.33 28.09 -7.13
C PRO A 127 -60.99 28.25 -7.89
N VAL A 128 -59.96 28.83 -7.28
CA VAL A 128 -58.70 29.15 -7.98
C VAL A 128 -57.62 28.11 -7.65
N ARG A 129 -57.06 27.48 -8.69
CA ARG A 129 -55.88 26.61 -8.59
C ARG A 129 -54.74 27.19 -9.41
N THR A 130 -53.59 27.36 -8.78
CA THR A 130 -52.37 27.86 -9.39
C THR A 130 -51.31 26.77 -9.37
N VAL A 131 -50.62 26.57 -10.50
CA VAL A 131 -49.44 25.72 -10.59
C VAL A 131 -48.21 26.61 -10.44
N GLU A 132 -47.36 26.29 -9.49
CA GLU A 132 -46.11 27.00 -9.23
C GLU A 132 -44.92 26.08 -9.50
N GLY A 133 -43.87 26.64 -10.09
CA GLY A 133 -42.61 25.96 -10.27
C GLY A 133 -41.48 26.81 -9.72
N ALA A 134 -40.53 26.21 -9.02
CA ALA A 134 -39.32 26.88 -8.56
C ALA A 134 -38.06 26.10 -8.99
N ILE A 135 -37.03 26.84 -9.37
CA ILE A 135 -35.69 26.32 -9.67
C ILE A 135 -34.74 26.97 -8.68
N VAL A 136 -34.15 26.16 -7.79
CA VAL A 136 -33.22 26.62 -6.76
C VAL A 136 -31.83 26.09 -7.07
N SER A 137 -30.84 26.97 -7.09
CA SER A 137 -29.44 26.60 -7.32
C SER A 137 -28.51 27.28 -6.30
N ASN A 138 -27.35 26.68 -6.07
CA ASN A 138 -26.34 27.20 -5.15
C ASN A 138 -25.30 28.05 -5.92
N ILE A 139 -25.51 29.37 -5.94
CA ILE A 139 -24.64 30.33 -6.64
C ILE A 139 -23.23 30.34 -6.05
N LEU A 140 -23.09 30.24 -4.73
CA LEU A 140 -21.78 30.18 -4.08
C LEU A 140 -21.01 28.94 -4.56
N ALA A 141 -21.71 27.81 -4.68
CA ALA A 141 -21.08 26.57 -5.09
C ALA A 141 -20.69 26.57 -6.58
N LEU A 142 -21.39 27.31 -7.44
CA LEU A 142 -20.98 27.59 -8.83
C LEU A 142 -19.78 28.55 -8.89
N ALA A 143 -19.82 29.63 -8.12
CA ALA A 143 -18.75 30.64 -8.09
C ALA A 143 -17.42 30.07 -7.55
N THR A 144 -17.49 29.09 -6.64
CA THR A 144 -16.32 28.45 -6.02
C THR A 144 -15.88 27.16 -6.72
N HIS A 145 -16.60 26.69 -7.73
CA HIS A 145 -16.39 25.39 -8.41
C HIS A 145 -14.94 25.18 -8.86
N LYS A 146 -14.37 26.10 -9.64
CA LYS A 146 -12.98 26.01 -10.13
C LYS A 146 -11.94 25.95 -9.00
N ARG A 147 -12.20 26.65 -7.89
CA ARG A 147 -11.29 26.64 -6.73
C ARG A 147 -11.35 25.31 -5.99
N ARG A 148 -12.53 24.72 -5.84
CA ARG A 148 -12.68 23.39 -5.21
C ARG A 148 -12.00 22.30 -6.04
N ILE A 149 -12.17 22.31 -7.35
CA ILE A 149 -11.44 21.40 -8.26
C ILE A 149 -9.92 21.55 -8.07
N ALA A 150 -9.39 22.77 -8.05
CA ALA A 150 -7.96 23.00 -7.89
C ALA A 150 -7.42 22.48 -6.53
N VAL A 151 -8.21 22.59 -5.46
CA VAL A 151 -7.87 22.03 -4.14
C VAL A 151 -7.91 20.50 -4.17
N ALA A 152 -8.93 19.90 -4.80
CA ALA A 152 -9.02 18.45 -4.94
C ALA A 152 -7.86 17.88 -5.77
N ASP A 153 -7.50 18.53 -6.89
CA ASP A 153 -6.36 18.14 -7.73
C ASP A 153 -5.02 18.22 -6.96
N ALA A 154 -4.83 19.27 -6.16
CA ALA A 154 -3.66 19.38 -5.30
C ALA A 154 -3.57 18.24 -4.27
N ARG A 155 -4.70 17.83 -3.67
CA ARG A 155 -4.77 16.70 -2.74
C ARG A 155 -4.51 15.36 -3.44
N PHE A 156 -5.04 15.18 -4.65
CA PHE A 156 -4.77 14.00 -5.47
C PHE A 156 -3.27 13.85 -5.78
N ARG A 157 -2.61 14.92 -6.22
CA ARG A 157 -1.15 14.93 -6.43
C ARG A 157 -0.37 14.66 -5.13
N GLN A 158 -0.85 15.18 -4.00
CA GLN A 158 -0.25 14.90 -2.70
C GLN A 158 -0.36 13.40 -2.34
N ALA A 159 -1.51 12.78 -2.58
CA ALA A 159 -1.71 11.34 -2.36
C ALA A 159 -0.76 10.51 -3.23
N GLN A 160 -0.60 10.87 -4.51
CA GLN A 160 0.36 10.22 -5.41
C GLN A 160 1.80 10.32 -4.91
N LEU A 161 2.23 11.50 -4.45
CA LEU A 161 3.58 11.72 -3.93
C LEU A 161 3.82 10.92 -2.65
N ARG A 162 2.85 10.90 -1.73
CA ARG A 162 2.91 10.09 -0.50
C ARG A 162 3.02 8.61 -0.82
N ALA A 163 2.22 8.09 -1.75
CA ALA A 163 2.29 6.70 -2.16
C ALA A 163 3.64 6.35 -2.81
N ALA A 164 4.20 7.24 -3.62
CA ALA A 164 5.54 7.07 -4.18
C ALA A 164 6.62 7.04 -3.09
N GLU A 165 6.57 7.97 -2.14
CA GLU A 165 7.46 8.00 -0.97
C GLU A 165 7.37 6.71 -0.16
N GLU A 166 6.16 6.26 0.18
CA GLU A 166 5.94 5.06 0.98
C GLU A 166 6.44 3.80 0.25
N THR A 167 6.28 3.75 -1.07
CA THR A 167 6.82 2.67 -1.91
C THR A 167 8.35 2.61 -1.83
N LEU A 168 9.02 3.76 -1.99
CA LEU A 168 10.48 3.85 -1.95
C LEU A 168 11.03 3.57 -0.54
N ARG A 169 10.36 4.08 0.48
CA ARG A 169 10.68 3.84 1.88
C ARG A 169 10.59 2.35 2.20
N LEU A 170 9.48 1.70 1.85
CA LEU A 170 9.31 0.27 2.07
C LEU A 170 10.37 -0.55 1.34
N ALA A 171 10.74 -0.16 0.11
CA ALA A 171 11.81 -0.84 -0.61
C ALA A 171 13.17 -0.71 0.09
N ALA A 172 13.50 0.46 0.60
CA ALA A 172 14.73 0.68 1.36
C ALA A 172 14.73 -0.08 2.70
N ASP A 173 13.62 -0.04 3.43
CA ASP A 173 13.48 -0.69 4.73
C ASP A 173 13.50 -2.22 4.59
N ALA A 174 12.86 -2.78 3.55
CA ALA A 174 12.93 -4.21 3.25
C ALA A 174 14.37 -4.67 2.94
N ARG A 175 15.14 -3.86 2.19
CA ARG A 175 16.55 -4.17 1.91
C ARG A 175 17.40 -4.11 3.18
N ARG A 176 17.20 -3.10 4.04
CA ARG A 176 17.90 -3.00 5.34
C ARG A 176 17.56 -4.17 6.26
N ALA A 177 16.28 -4.51 6.37
CA ALA A 177 15.82 -5.63 7.19
C ALA A 177 16.46 -6.96 6.72
N TRP A 178 16.53 -7.18 5.41
CA TRP A 178 17.22 -8.34 4.84
C TRP A 178 18.71 -8.38 5.22
N ILE A 179 19.42 -7.26 5.09
CA ILE A 179 20.85 -7.18 5.46
C ILE A 179 21.03 -7.48 6.95
N ASN A 180 20.20 -6.89 7.81
CA ASN A 180 20.27 -7.12 9.25
C ASN A 180 20.00 -8.58 9.61
N ALA A 181 19.00 -9.21 8.99
CA ALA A 181 18.68 -10.61 9.22
C ALA A 181 19.84 -11.52 8.80
N VAL A 182 20.41 -11.33 7.59
CA VAL A 182 21.56 -12.11 7.12
C VAL A 182 22.77 -11.92 8.03
N SER A 183 23.04 -10.67 8.44
CA SER A 183 24.16 -10.36 9.33
C SER A 183 24.01 -11.02 10.71
N ALA A 184 22.79 -11.08 11.26
CA ALA A 184 22.53 -11.77 12.51
C ALA A 184 22.77 -13.30 12.40
N TRP A 185 22.38 -13.91 11.28
CA TRP A 185 22.67 -15.33 11.02
C TRP A 185 24.17 -15.61 10.83
N GLU A 186 24.89 -14.69 10.22
CA GLU A 186 26.33 -14.78 10.08
C GLU A 186 27.03 -14.72 11.46
N SER A 187 26.59 -13.84 12.36
CA SER A 187 27.08 -13.80 13.75
C SER A 187 26.85 -15.13 14.48
N VAL A 188 25.69 -15.78 14.27
CA VAL A 188 25.42 -17.12 14.80
C VAL A 188 26.40 -18.15 14.24
N SER A 189 26.71 -18.08 12.94
CA SER A 189 27.68 -18.97 12.31
C SER A 189 29.08 -18.85 12.95
N TYR A 190 29.57 -17.62 13.14
CA TYR A 190 30.86 -17.38 13.80
C TYR A 190 30.87 -17.83 15.27
N LEU A 191 29.82 -17.53 16.03
CA LEU A 191 29.72 -17.95 17.43
C LEU A 191 29.62 -19.47 17.58
N ASN A 192 29.00 -20.18 16.63
CA ASN A 192 29.00 -21.63 16.62
C ASN A 192 30.41 -22.21 16.41
N GLN A 193 31.22 -21.60 15.54
CA GLN A 193 32.62 -22.00 15.34
C GLN A 193 33.47 -21.71 16.59
N ALA A 194 33.29 -20.54 17.20
CA ALA A 194 33.93 -20.20 18.47
C ALA A 194 33.52 -21.14 19.60
N GLN A 195 32.24 -21.52 19.66
CA GLN A 195 31.70 -22.47 20.64
C GLN A 195 32.38 -23.84 20.49
N ALA A 196 32.50 -24.37 19.26
CA ALA A 196 33.15 -25.64 19.00
C ALA A 196 34.65 -25.61 19.37
N ALA A 197 35.35 -24.51 19.09
CA ALA A 197 36.74 -24.32 19.48
C ALA A 197 36.91 -24.23 21.01
N ALA A 198 36.02 -23.50 21.68
CA ALA A 198 36.03 -23.36 23.14
C ALA A 198 35.69 -24.69 23.85
N ASP A 199 34.78 -25.49 23.28
CA ASP A 199 34.46 -26.83 23.78
C ASP A 199 35.69 -27.75 23.70
N ALA A 200 36.37 -27.79 22.55
CA ALA A 200 37.59 -28.56 22.37
C ALA A 200 38.73 -28.10 23.29
N ALA A 201 38.88 -26.78 23.51
CA ALA A 201 39.88 -26.22 24.43
C ALA A 201 39.56 -26.60 25.90
N SER A 202 38.29 -26.53 26.29
CA SER A 202 37.79 -26.93 27.60
C SER A 202 38.02 -28.44 27.85
N GLU A 203 37.75 -29.29 26.86
CA GLU A 203 38.01 -30.74 26.96
C GLU A 203 39.52 -31.04 27.06
N LEU A 204 40.36 -30.37 26.24
CA LEU A 204 41.81 -30.51 26.32
C LEU A 204 42.35 -30.08 27.69
N ALA A 205 41.87 -28.95 28.22
CA ALA A 205 42.24 -28.47 29.55
C ALA A 205 41.83 -29.45 30.66
N GLN A 206 40.68 -30.10 30.51
CA GLN A 206 40.26 -31.16 31.42
C GLN A 206 41.23 -32.35 31.36
N LYS A 207 41.58 -32.84 30.16
CA LYS A 207 42.52 -33.96 30.00
C LYS A 207 43.91 -33.67 30.53
N LEU A 208 44.46 -32.50 30.26
CA LEU A 208 45.76 -32.09 30.81
C LEU A 208 45.69 -31.87 32.34
N GLY A 209 44.54 -31.47 32.87
CA GLY A 209 44.29 -31.38 34.31
C GLY A 209 44.21 -32.75 34.98
N GLU A 210 43.69 -33.77 34.30
CA GLU A 210 43.67 -35.17 34.76
C GLU A 210 45.09 -35.77 34.84
N THR A 211 46.00 -35.37 33.94
CA THR A 211 47.41 -35.81 33.97
C THR A 211 48.31 -34.98 34.89
N GLY A 212 47.78 -33.92 35.52
CA GLY A 212 48.55 -32.98 36.35
C GLY A 212 49.43 -31.99 35.56
N ALA A 213 49.34 -31.97 34.22
CA ALA A 213 50.11 -31.09 33.34
C ALA A 213 49.51 -29.68 33.20
N PHE A 214 48.31 -29.45 33.74
CA PHE A 214 47.60 -28.17 33.68
C PHE A 214 47.13 -27.71 35.07
N THR A 215 47.17 -26.40 35.30
CA THR A 215 46.75 -25.83 36.60
C THR A 215 45.23 -25.86 36.76
N LYS A 216 44.74 -26.04 37.98
CA LYS A 216 43.29 -25.98 38.29
C LYS A 216 42.67 -24.61 37.96
N THR A 217 43.42 -23.53 38.19
CA THR A 217 43.00 -22.17 37.81
C THR A 217 42.90 -22.02 36.29
N GLY A 218 43.85 -22.58 35.53
CA GLY A 218 43.79 -22.61 34.07
C GLY A 218 42.57 -23.39 33.58
N GLN A 219 42.32 -24.58 34.13
CA GLN A 219 41.15 -25.40 33.79
C GLN A 219 39.83 -24.65 34.04
N ALA A 220 39.71 -23.98 35.19
CA ALA A 220 38.52 -23.19 35.51
C ALA A 220 38.31 -22.01 34.54
N ARG A 221 39.38 -21.36 34.07
CA ARG A 221 39.28 -20.28 33.08
C ARG A 221 38.73 -20.77 31.74
N GLU A 222 39.19 -21.93 31.25
CA GLU A 222 38.68 -22.50 30.00
C GLU A 222 37.19 -22.88 30.09
N HIS A 223 36.76 -23.45 31.22
CA HIS A 223 35.34 -23.75 31.44
C HIS A 223 34.47 -22.49 31.52
N VAL A 224 34.95 -21.42 32.17
CA VAL A 224 34.24 -20.12 32.21
C VAL A 224 34.15 -19.51 30.82
N PHE A 225 35.25 -19.53 30.05
CA PHE A 225 35.26 -19.04 28.68
C PHE A 225 34.28 -19.80 27.78
N TYR A 226 34.23 -21.13 27.88
CA TYR A 226 33.23 -21.93 27.18
C TYR A 226 31.80 -21.52 27.56
N ALA A 227 31.49 -21.36 28.85
CA ALA A 227 30.17 -20.94 29.31
C ALA A 227 29.78 -19.55 28.80
N GLU A 228 30.73 -18.61 28.72
CA GLU A 228 30.50 -17.28 28.15
C GLU A 228 30.15 -17.35 26.66
N ILE A 229 30.92 -18.10 25.86
CA ILE A 229 30.65 -18.27 24.43
C ILE A 229 29.30 -18.95 24.19
N VAL A 230 28.93 -19.94 25.01
CA VAL A 230 27.60 -20.57 24.96
C VAL A 230 26.49 -19.53 25.20
N GLY A 231 26.67 -18.64 26.19
CA GLY A 231 25.75 -17.54 26.46
C GLY A 231 25.60 -16.58 25.28
N GLN A 232 26.72 -16.12 24.73
CA GLN A 232 26.73 -15.22 23.57
C GLN A 232 26.10 -15.88 22.33
N ALA A 233 26.35 -17.16 22.09
CA ALA A 233 25.74 -17.92 21.00
C ALA A 233 24.21 -18.03 21.17
N ALA A 234 23.73 -18.21 22.40
CA ALA A 234 22.29 -18.25 22.69
C ALA A 234 21.62 -16.90 22.41
N GLU A 235 22.23 -15.80 22.83
CA GLU A 235 21.75 -14.44 22.57
C GLU A 235 21.72 -14.12 21.06
N ALA A 236 22.79 -14.43 20.34
CA ALA A 236 22.85 -14.24 18.90
C ALA A 236 21.80 -15.08 18.15
N ARG A 237 21.53 -16.32 18.59
CA ARG A 237 20.47 -17.16 18.02
C ARG A 237 19.09 -16.57 18.24
N LEU A 238 18.84 -15.96 19.41
CA LEU A 238 17.58 -15.26 19.67
C LEU A 238 17.45 -14.05 18.74
N ALA A 239 18.49 -13.20 18.65
CA ALA A 239 18.51 -12.04 17.77
C ALA A 239 18.32 -12.40 16.28
N ALA A 240 18.92 -13.49 15.81
CA ALA A 240 18.77 -13.95 14.43
C ALA A 240 17.35 -14.48 14.13
N ARG A 241 16.66 -15.06 15.12
CA ARG A 241 15.27 -15.50 14.99
C ARG A 241 14.32 -14.30 14.97
N THR A 242 14.50 -13.34 15.88
CA THR A 242 13.65 -12.14 15.94
C THR A 242 13.84 -11.26 14.71
N ALA A 243 15.04 -11.19 14.14
CA ALA A 243 15.29 -10.46 12.88
C ALA A 243 14.57 -11.05 11.66
N LYS A 244 14.03 -12.27 11.76
CA LYS A 244 13.26 -12.93 10.70
C LYS A 244 11.75 -12.69 10.83
N GLU A 245 11.27 -12.31 12.01
CA GLU A 245 9.86 -11.99 12.28
C GLU A 245 9.51 -10.59 11.78
#